data_AF-A0A926EMK2-F1
#
_entry.id   AF-A0A926EMK2-F1
#
_cell.length_a   1.000
_cell.length_b   1.000
_cell.length_c   1.000
_cell.angle_alpha   90.00
_cell.angle_beta   90.00
_cell.angle_gamma   90.00
#
_symmetry.space_group_name_H-M   'P 1'
#
loop_
_entity.id
_entity.type
_entity.pdbx_description
1 polymer ?
#
loop_
_entity_poly.entity_id
_entity_poly.type
_entity_poly.pdbx_seq_one_letter_code
_entity_poly.pdbx_strand_id
1 'polypeptide(L)'
;MKRKFLEDLGLEKEAIDSIMAENGKDVEKAKADYEDVKAQLETAHATITDLKKNNVDNEKLQNKVTEYETEIAKLKDEAAKKDFNYRLEDALKSSKAKNLKALKALLDMDKVKLEGDKFTGLEEQLTALKESDAYLFDEEEQQPPQIGGFKPTNTGGAPKGITKEQFHKMSYSERVELYNAQPEVYKQLTQ
;
A
#
# COMPACT_ATOMS: atom_id res chain seq x y z
N MET A 1 28.60 -9.04 -73.43
CA MET A 1 28.75 -10.09 -74.46
C MET A 1 29.87 -9.69 -75.43
N LYS A 2 30.55 -10.63 -76.10
CA LYS A 2 31.57 -10.29 -77.12
C LYS A 2 31.00 -10.48 -78.52
N ARG A 3 31.17 -9.49 -79.41
CA ARG A 3 30.69 -9.57 -80.81
C ARG A 3 31.21 -10.81 -81.54
N LYS A 4 32.52 -11.08 -81.43
CA LYS A 4 33.18 -12.26 -82.02
C LYS A 4 32.52 -13.59 -81.64
N PHE A 5 32.01 -13.72 -80.41
CA PHE A 5 31.30 -14.93 -79.99
C PHE A 5 30.02 -15.17 -80.81
N LEU A 6 29.33 -14.11 -81.21
CA LEU A 6 28.13 -14.20 -82.03
C LEU A 6 28.46 -14.42 -83.51
N GLU A 7 29.55 -13.81 -83.99
CA GLU A 7 30.09 -14.04 -85.35
C GLU A 7 30.53 -15.50 -85.52
N ASP A 8 31.23 -16.07 -84.54
CA ASP A 8 31.67 -17.47 -84.54
C ASP A 8 30.49 -18.48 -84.49
N LEU A 9 29.29 -18.04 -84.10
CA LEU A 9 28.04 -18.83 -84.15
C LEU A 9 27.33 -18.75 -85.51
N GLY A 10 27.86 -18.00 -86.46
CA GLY A 10 27.30 -17.86 -87.81
C GLY A 10 26.07 -16.95 -87.89
N LEU A 11 25.91 -16.01 -86.95
CA LEU A 11 24.80 -15.06 -86.97
C LEU A 11 25.05 -13.90 -87.95
N GLU A 12 23.98 -13.44 -88.60
CA GLU A 12 24.02 -12.29 -89.50
C GLU A 12 24.28 -10.97 -88.75
N LYS A 13 24.93 -10.02 -89.43
CA LYS A 13 25.42 -8.77 -88.82
C LYS A 13 24.32 -7.97 -88.12
N GLU A 14 23.14 -7.88 -88.73
CA GLU A 14 21.98 -7.16 -88.20
C GLU A 14 21.44 -7.81 -86.92
N ALA A 15 21.42 -9.15 -86.86
CA ALA A 15 21.03 -9.89 -85.67
C ALA A 15 22.04 -9.69 -84.53
N ILE A 16 23.35 -9.69 -84.86
CA ILE A 16 24.43 -9.40 -83.91
C ILE A 16 24.28 -7.99 -83.32
N ASP A 17 24.00 -6.99 -84.16
CA ASP A 17 23.82 -5.60 -83.72
C ASP A 17 22.63 -5.46 -82.76
N SER A 18 21.50 -6.11 -83.07
CA SER A 18 20.31 -6.12 -82.20
C SER A 18 20.57 -6.81 -80.85
N ILE A 19 21.21 -7.98 -80.86
CA ILE A 19 21.53 -8.73 -79.63
C ILE A 19 22.50 -7.93 -78.74
N MET A 20 23.54 -7.33 -79.33
CA MET A 20 24.51 -6.53 -78.59
C MET A 20 23.88 -5.28 -78.00
N ALA A 21 22.94 -4.65 -78.72
CA ALA A 21 22.20 -3.49 -78.22
C ALA A 21 21.33 -3.86 -77.00
N GLU A 22 20.54 -4.95 -77.08
CA GLU A 22 19.73 -5.36 -75.93
C GLU A 22 20.56 -5.89 -74.77
N ASN A 23 21.65 -6.63 -75.03
CA ASN A 23 22.57 -7.00 -73.97
C ASN A 23 23.18 -5.78 -73.27
N GLY A 24 23.47 -4.71 -74.02
CA GLY A 24 23.91 -3.43 -73.47
C GLY A 24 22.87 -2.82 -72.53
N LYS A 25 21.60 -2.74 -72.97
CA LYS A 25 20.51 -2.22 -72.13
C LYS A 25 20.29 -3.05 -70.87
N ASP A 26 20.28 -4.38 -71.00
CA ASP A 26 20.11 -5.29 -69.86
C ASP A 26 21.25 -5.17 -68.85
N VAL A 27 22.50 -5.06 -69.33
CA VAL A 27 23.67 -4.89 -68.46
C VAL A 27 23.63 -3.55 -67.73
N GLU A 28 23.29 -2.46 -68.41
CA GLU A 28 23.18 -1.15 -67.75
C GLU A 28 22.02 -1.11 -66.74
N LYS A 29 20.89 -1.75 -67.06
CA LYS A 29 19.80 -1.92 -66.09
C LYS A 29 20.24 -2.75 -64.88
N ALA A 30 20.89 -3.89 -65.10
CA ALA A 30 21.37 -4.74 -64.01
C ALA A 30 22.40 -4.04 -63.12
N LYS A 31 23.28 -3.20 -63.69
CA LYS A 31 24.20 -2.37 -62.91
C LYS A 31 23.46 -1.33 -62.08
N ALA A 32 22.47 -0.65 -62.65
CA ALA A 32 21.67 0.33 -61.93
C ALA A 32 20.91 -0.33 -60.75
N ASP A 33 20.26 -1.47 -61.00
CA ASP A 33 19.57 -2.25 -59.99
C ASP A 33 20.54 -2.75 -58.90
N TYR A 34 21.75 -3.17 -59.28
CA TYR A 34 22.78 -3.59 -58.33
C TYR A 34 23.25 -2.45 -57.42
N GLU A 35 23.53 -1.27 -57.98
CA GLU A 35 23.96 -0.12 -57.19
C GLU A 35 22.84 0.38 -56.26
N ASP A 36 21.58 0.36 -56.73
CA ASP A 36 20.41 0.68 -55.88
C ASP A 36 20.26 -0.30 -54.71
N VAL A 37 20.27 -1.61 -54.99
CA VAL A 37 20.17 -2.65 -53.94
C VAL A 37 21.35 -2.56 -52.96
N LYS A 38 22.56 -2.31 -53.46
CA LYS A 38 23.74 -2.13 -52.61
C LYS A 38 23.59 -0.92 -51.68
N ALA A 39 23.12 0.22 -52.20
CA ALA A 39 22.88 1.42 -51.39
C ALA A 39 21.79 1.18 -50.32
N GLN A 40 20.71 0.45 -50.67
CA GLN A 40 19.68 0.06 -49.72
C GLN A 40 20.22 -0.87 -48.63
N LEU A 41 21.08 -1.82 -49.00
CA LEU A 41 21.71 -2.74 -48.05
C LEU A 41 22.63 -2.00 -47.07
N GLU A 42 23.46 -1.08 -47.56
CA GLU A 42 24.31 -0.23 -46.72
C GLU A 42 23.47 0.62 -45.75
N THR A 43 22.39 1.23 -46.24
CA THR A 43 21.44 2.03 -45.42
C THR A 43 20.76 1.17 -44.36
N ALA A 44 20.32 -0.03 -44.72
CA ALA A 44 19.69 -0.97 -43.79
C ALA A 44 20.68 -1.41 -42.69
N HIS A 45 21.93 -1.72 -43.04
CA HIS A 45 22.96 -2.07 -42.07
C HIS A 45 23.30 -0.93 -41.12
N ALA A 46 23.41 0.30 -41.62
CA ALA A 46 23.60 1.48 -40.78
C ALA A 46 22.43 1.67 -39.80
N THR A 47 21.20 1.57 -40.30
CA THR A 47 19.97 1.68 -39.49
C THR A 47 19.90 0.60 -38.40
N ILE A 48 20.21 -0.66 -38.74
CA ILE A 48 20.25 -1.76 -37.77
C ILE A 48 21.31 -1.51 -36.68
N THR A 49 22.46 -0.97 -37.06
CA THR A 49 23.55 -0.66 -36.11
C THR A 49 23.13 0.44 -35.14
N ASP A 50 22.51 1.50 -35.64
CA ASP A 50 21.98 2.59 -34.81
C ASP A 50 20.86 2.14 -33.89
N LEU A 51 19.91 1.34 -34.39
CA LEU A 51 18.85 0.75 -33.57
C LEU A 51 19.43 -0.14 -32.46
N LYS A 52 20.41 -0.98 -32.76
CA LYS A 52 21.08 -1.81 -31.74
C LYS A 52 21.76 -0.96 -30.68
N LYS A 53 22.47 0.09 -31.06
CA LYS A 53 23.15 1.01 -30.14
C LYS A 53 22.17 1.76 -29.24
N ASN A 54 21.06 2.24 -29.79
CA ASN A 54 20.06 3.02 -29.06
C ASN A 54 19.16 2.15 -28.18
N ASN A 55 19.06 0.85 -28.45
CA ASN A 55 18.21 -0.08 -27.69
C ASN A 55 18.98 -0.98 -26.70
N VAL A 56 20.28 -0.76 -26.46
CA VAL A 56 21.09 -1.55 -25.51
C VAL A 56 20.49 -1.56 -24.10
N ASP A 57 19.84 -0.46 -23.70
CA ASP A 57 19.29 -0.33 -22.35
C ASP A 57 17.89 -0.94 -22.22
N ASN A 58 17.27 -1.46 -23.29
CA ASN A 58 15.92 -2.00 -23.22
C ASN A 58 15.84 -3.22 -22.30
N GLU A 59 16.81 -4.15 -22.39
CA GLU A 59 16.89 -5.30 -21.49
C GLU A 59 17.10 -4.87 -20.02
N LYS A 60 17.96 -3.87 -19.79
CA LYS A 60 18.17 -3.32 -18.44
C LYS A 60 16.91 -2.64 -17.89
N LEU A 61 16.17 -1.92 -18.74
CA LEU A 61 14.91 -1.28 -18.37
C LEU A 61 13.84 -2.32 -18.04
N GLN A 62 13.72 -3.39 -18.84
CA GLN A 62 12.81 -4.50 -18.56
C GLN A 62 13.12 -5.16 -17.21
N ASN A 63 14.39 -5.45 -16.94
CA ASN A 63 14.81 -6.02 -15.65
C ASN A 63 14.46 -5.09 -14.47
N LYS A 64 14.74 -3.78 -14.58
CA LYS A 64 14.38 -2.81 -13.55
C LYS A 64 12.88 -2.70 -13.31
N VAL A 65 12.06 -2.79 -14.36
CA VAL A 65 10.60 -2.80 -14.22
C VAL A 65 10.16 -4.00 -13.39
N THR A 66 10.65 -5.21 -13.70
CA THR A 66 10.32 -6.41 -12.95
C THR A 66 10.81 -6.36 -11.49
N GLU A 67 12.00 -5.82 -11.25
CA GLU A 67 12.52 -5.60 -9.90
C GLU A 67 11.61 -4.66 -9.10
N TYR A 68 11.24 -3.50 -9.66
CA TYR A 68 10.36 -2.56 -8.99
C TYR A 68 8.95 -3.10 -8.79
N GLU A 69 8.38 -3.84 -9.73
CA GLU A 69 7.08 -4.51 -9.54
C GLU A 69 7.11 -5.49 -8.37
N THR A 70 8.18 -6.27 -8.27
CA THR A 70 8.39 -7.22 -7.16
C THR A 70 8.57 -6.50 -5.82
N GLU A 71 9.36 -5.43 -5.79
CA GLU A 71 9.59 -4.64 -4.59
C GLU A 71 8.31 -3.93 -4.13
N ILE A 72 7.53 -3.36 -5.06
CA ILE A 72 6.23 -2.72 -4.76
C ILE A 72 5.25 -3.74 -4.18
N ALA A 73 5.17 -4.95 -4.76
CA ALA A 73 4.29 -5.99 -4.24
C ALA A 73 4.68 -6.39 -2.80
N LYS A 74 5.98 -6.57 -2.55
CA LYS A 74 6.51 -6.87 -1.21
C LYS A 74 6.20 -5.74 -0.22
N LEU A 75 6.46 -4.48 -0.58
CA LEU A 75 6.22 -3.33 0.29
C LEU A 75 4.73 -3.15 0.60
N LYS A 76 3.83 -3.41 -0.36
CA LYS A 76 2.38 -3.39 -0.13
C LYS A 76 1.94 -4.46 0.86
N ASP A 77 2.44 -5.70 0.72
CA ASP A 77 2.15 -6.79 1.66
C ASP A 77 2.70 -6.49 3.07
N GLU A 78 3.94 -6.00 3.17
CA GLU A 78 4.52 -5.58 4.44
C GLU A 78 3.76 -4.44 5.10
N ALA A 79 3.33 -3.44 4.32
CA ALA A 79 2.53 -2.32 4.82
C ALA A 79 1.16 -2.80 5.32
N ALA A 80 0.47 -3.68 4.56
CA ALA A 80 -0.79 -4.26 4.98
C ALA A 80 -0.65 -5.10 6.25
N LYS A 81 0.41 -5.91 6.36
CA LYS A 81 0.71 -6.67 7.59
C LYS A 81 1.02 -5.77 8.77
N LYS A 82 1.75 -4.67 8.58
CA LYS A 82 2.04 -3.70 9.63
C LYS A 82 0.78 -2.98 10.10
N ASP A 83 -0.05 -2.51 9.18
CA ASP A 83 -1.32 -1.85 9.49
C ASP A 83 -2.28 -2.79 10.24
N PHE A 84 -2.45 -4.02 9.75
CA PHE A 84 -3.23 -5.06 10.42
C PHE A 84 -2.73 -5.31 11.85
N ASN A 85 -1.42 -5.51 12.03
CA ASN A 85 -0.85 -5.77 13.35
C ASN A 85 -1.00 -4.58 14.30
N TYR A 86 -0.81 -3.35 13.81
CA TYR A 86 -0.97 -2.14 14.62
C TYR A 86 -2.41 -1.99 15.11
N ARG A 87 -3.38 -2.12 14.20
CA ARG A 87 -4.80 -2.05 14.54
C ARG A 87 -5.21 -3.18 15.50
N LEU A 88 -4.70 -4.39 15.28
CA LEU A 88 -4.97 -5.53 16.15
C LEU A 88 -4.42 -5.27 17.55
N GLU A 89 -3.19 -4.81 17.67
CA GLU A 89 -2.60 -4.48 18.96
C GLU A 89 -3.37 -3.38 19.70
N ASP A 90 -3.90 -2.39 18.97
CA ASP A 90 -4.74 -1.35 19.54
C ASP A 90 -6.07 -1.91 20.06
N ALA A 91 -6.75 -2.73 19.27
CA ALA A 91 -7.98 -3.41 19.69
C ALA A 91 -7.76 -4.33 20.91
N LEU A 92 -6.64 -5.06 20.95
CA LEU A 92 -6.29 -5.89 22.10
C LEU A 92 -5.97 -5.07 23.35
N LYS A 93 -5.38 -3.89 23.23
CA LYS A 93 -5.18 -2.98 24.39
C LYS A 93 -6.51 -2.55 25.00
N SER A 94 -7.51 -2.26 24.18
CA SER A 94 -8.86 -1.92 24.64
C SER A 94 -9.56 -3.06 25.39
N SER A 95 -9.10 -4.31 25.22
CA SER A 95 -9.67 -5.47 25.92
C SER A 95 -9.28 -5.61 27.39
N LYS A 96 -8.35 -4.76 27.89
CA LYS A 96 -7.79 -4.83 29.27
C LYS A 96 -7.12 -6.18 29.60
N ALA A 97 -6.40 -6.73 28.64
CA ALA A 97 -5.65 -7.96 28.84
C ALA A 97 -4.36 -7.71 29.64
N LYS A 98 -4.08 -8.55 30.64
CA LYS A 98 -2.85 -8.49 31.45
C LYS A 98 -1.58 -8.74 30.65
N ASN A 99 -1.69 -9.55 29.58
CA ASN A 99 -0.57 -9.84 28.69
C ASN A 99 -1.06 -9.95 27.24
N LEU A 100 -0.85 -8.89 26.46
CA LEU A 100 -1.25 -8.81 25.05
C LEU A 100 -0.59 -9.88 24.18
N LYS A 101 0.65 -10.27 24.47
CA LYS A 101 1.37 -11.29 23.70
C LYS A 101 0.75 -12.67 23.91
N ALA A 102 0.40 -13.00 25.16
CA ALA A 102 -0.30 -14.25 25.48
C ALA A 102 -1.70 -14.27 24.87
N LEU A 103 -2.46 -13.17 25.01
CA LEU A 103 -3.78 -13.06 24.41
C LEU A 103 -3.74 -13.21 22.89
N LYS A 104 -2.81 -12.53 22.21
CA LYS A 104 -2.61 -12.63 20.77
C LYS A 104 -2.29 -14.06 20.32
N ALA A 105 -1.57 -14.84 21.13
CA ALA A 105 -1.26 -16.23 20.82
C ALA A 105 -2.45 -17.19 20.97
N LEU A 106 -3.50 -16.80 21.69
CA LEU A 106 -4.72 -17.59 21.87
C LEU A 106 -5.79 -17.30 20.81
N LEU A 107 -5.59 -16.27 20.00
CA LEU A 107 -6.51 -15.91 18.93
C LEU A 107 -6.26 -16.74 17.66
N ASP A 108 -7.36 -17.19 17.07
CA ASP A 108 -7.41 -17.78 15.74
C ASP A 108 -7.35 -16.66 14.68
N MET A 109 -6.13 -16.36 14.23
CA MET A 109 -5.85 -15.30 13.27
C MET A 109 -6.48 -15.56 11.89
N ASP A 110 -6.79 -16.81 11.55
CA ASP A 110 -7.43 -17.13 10.27
C ASP A 110 -8.89 -16.66 10.23
N LYS A 111 -9.50 -16.47 11.41
CA LYS A 111 -10.85 -15.93 11.57
C LYS A 111 -10.90 -14.43 11.83
N VAL A 112 -9.78 -13.79 12.11
CA VAL A 112 -9.70 -12.35 12.37
C VAL A 112 -9.45 -11.62 11.06
N LYS A 113 -10.44 -10.85 10.58
CA LYS A 113 -10.33 -10.06 9.35
C LYS A 113 -10.59 -8.60 9.62
N LEU A 114 -9.87 -7.72 8.93
CA LEU A 114 -10.09 -6.28 8.99
C LEU A 114 -11.08 -5.87 7.89
N GLU A 115 -12.25 -5.37 8.30
CA GLU A 115 -13.27 -4.80 7.42
C GLU A 115 -13.41 -3.30 7.69
N GLY A 116 -12.78 -2.49 6.84
CA GLY A 116 -12.66 -1.05 7.07
C GLY A 116 -11.83 -0.79 8.34
N ASP A 117 -12.47 -0.23 9.37
CA ASP A 117 -11.84 0.09 10.65
C ASP A 117 -12.17 -0.91 11.77
N LYS A 118 -12.88 -2.00 11.49
CA LYS A 118 -13.30 -2.98 12.50
C LYS A 118 -12.76 -4.37 12.20
N PHE A 119 -12.46 -5.13 13.26
CA PHE A 119 -12.16 -6.54 13.12
C PHE A 119 -13.44 -7.36 13.15
N THR A 120 -13.62 -8.27 12.21
CA THR A 120 -14.61 -9.32 12.28
C THR A 120 -13.98 -10.57 12.91
N GLY A 121 -14.76 -11.28 13.74
CA GLY A 121 -14.31 -12.47 14.45
C GLY A 121 -13.37 -12.22 15.65
N LEU A 122 -12.96 -10.98 15.93
CA LEU A 122 -12.11 -10.65 17.08
C LEU A 122 -12.92 -10.55 18.39
N GLU A 123 -14.00 -9.75 18.39
CA GLU A 123 -14.84 -9.55 19.59
C GLU A 123 -15.43 -10.85 20.13
N GLU A 124 -15.86 -11.75 19.25
CA GLU A 124 -16.40 -13.07 19.63
C GLU A 124 -15.34 -13.91 20.35
N GLN A 125 -14.11 -13.93 19.82
CA GLN A 125 -13.00 -14.64 20.44
C GLN A 125 -12.58 -14.02 21.77
N LEU A 126 -12.54 -12.69 21.87
CA LEU A 126 -12.24 -11.99 23.12
C LEU A 126 -13.31 -12.26 24.19
N THR A 127 -14.58 -12.35 23.80
CA THR A 127 -15.67 -12.69 24.72
C THR A 127 -15.55 -14.12 25.23
N ALA A 128 -15.32 -15.09 24.33
CA ALA A 128 -15.10 -16.48 24.71
C ALA A 128 -13.89 -16.63 25.65
N LEU A 129 -12.78 -15.93 25.38
CA LEU A 129 -11.59 -15.96 26.23
C LEU A 129 -11.81 -15.32 27.60
N LYS A 130 -12.69 -14.30 27.70
CA LYS A 130 -13.07 -13.75 29.01
C LYS A 130 -13.89 -14.74 29.83
N GLU A 131 -14.68 -15.59 29.19
CA GLU A 131 -15.46 -16.63 29.86
C GLU A 131 -14.60 -17.84 30.27
N SER A 132 -13.71 -18.32 29.38
CA SER A 132 -12.85 -19.48 29.65
C SER A 132 -11.64 -19.15 30.52
N ASP A 133 -11.03 -17.99 30.29
CA ASP A 133 -9.71 -17.61 30.80
C ASP A 133 -9.74 -16.21 31.43
N ALA A 134 -10.78 -15.94 32.25
CA ALA A 134 -10.99 -14.65 32.92
C ALA A 134 -9.73 -14.09 33.62
N TYR A 135 -8.86 -14.96 34.13
CA TYR A 135 -7.62 -14.57 34.80
C TYR A 135 -6.64 -13.80 33.89
N LEU A 136 -6.76 -13.91 32.56
CA LEU A 136 -5.95 -13.20 31.57
C LEU A 136 -6.34 -11.72 31.42
N PHE A 137 -7.51 -11.33 31.93
CA PHE A 137 -8.03 -9.97 31.84
C PHE A 137 -7.97 -9.30 33.21
N ASP A 138 -7.82 -7.99 33.20
CA ASP A 138 -8.00 -7.20 34.42
C ASP A 138 -9.46 -7.31 34.85
N GLU A 139 -9.66 -7.42 36.16
CA GLU A 139 -10.99 -7.30 36.72
C GLU A 139 -11.52 -5.92 36.33
N GLU A 140 -12.75 -5.85 35.81
CA GLU A 140 -13.44 -4.57 35.77
C GLU A 140 -13.38 -4.02 37.20
N GLU A 141 -12.86 -2.80 37.37
CA GLU A 141 -12.98 -2.08 38.62
C GLU A 141 -14.46 -2.09 38.98
N GLN A 142 -14.87 -3.04 39.81
CA GLN A 142 -16.10 -2.95 40.55
C GLN A 142 -15.93 -1.65 41.31
N GLN A 143 -16.80 -0.68 41.01
CA GLN A 143 -16.92 0.50 41.85
C GLN A 143 -16.86 0.02 43.30
N PRO A 144 -16.00 0.63 44.15
CA PRO A 144 -15.73 0.11 45.46
C PRO A 144 -17.06 -0.17 46.15
N PRO A 145 -17.24 -1.36 46.77
CA PRO A 145 -18.50 -1.70 47.40
C PRO A 145 -18.87 -0.56 48.35
N GLN A 146 -20.04 0.03 48.15
CA GLN A 146 -20.56 1.05 49.04
C GLN A 146 -20.71 0.39 50.41
N ILE A 147 -19.71 0.57 51.27
CA ILE A 147 -19.76 0.17 52.67
C ILE A 147 -20.93 0.97 53.26
N GLY A 148 -22.04 0.27 53.51
CA GLY A 148 -23.23 0.82 54.17
C GLY A 148 -22.86 1.28 55.57
N GLY A 149 -22.42 2.53 55.66
CA GLY A 149 -22.07 3.19 56.90
C GLY A 149 -23.26 3.23 57.84
N PHE A 150 -23.06 2.64 59.02
CA PHE A 150 -23.89 2.72 60.21
C PHE A 150 -24.45 4.15 60.39
N LYS A 151 -25.76 4.30 60.56
CA LYS A 151 -26.40 5.60 60.88
C LYS A 151 -26.41 5.79 62.41
N PRO A 152 -25.55 6.64 63.00
CA PRO A 152 -25.80 7.14 64.33
C PRO A 152 -26.95 8.15 64.25
N THR A 153 -28.05 7.84 64.91
CA THR A 153 -29.12 8.78 65.22
C THR A 153 -28.57 9.84 66.16
N ASN A 154 -28.55 11.11 65.76
CA ASN A 154 -28.68 12.17 66.75
C ASN A 154 -29.43 13.39 66.19
N THR A 155 -30.23 13.94 67.08
CA THR A 155 -31.31 14.89 66.89
C THR A 155 -30.85 16.34 66.74
N GLY A 156 -31.49 17.10 65.84
CA GLY A 156 -31.76 18.53 66.01
C GLY A 156 -30.91 19.52 65.19
N GLY A 157 -31.56 20.23 64.25
CA GLY A 157 -31.10 21.52 63.68
C GLY A 157 -30.64 21.50 62.20
N ALA A 158 -31.41 22.12 61.32
CA ALA A 158 -31.26 22.19 59.84
C ALA A 158 -30.13 23.14 59.32
N PRO A 159 -29.87 23.29 57.99
CA PRO A 159 -29.81 22.31 56.88
C PRO A 159 -28.58 22.48 55.90
N LYS A 160 -28.30 21.43 55.11
CA LYS A 160 -27.79 21.38 53.71
C LYS A 160 -26.70 22.38 53.22
N GLY A 161 -25.51 21.88 52.85
CA GLY A 161 -24.59 22.57 51.93
C GLY A 161 -23.19 21.95 51.87
N ILE A 162 -22.59 21.93 50.67
CA ILE A 162 -21.18 21.54 50.42
C ILE A 162 -20.27 22.31 51.40
N THR A 163 -19.33 21.62 52.06
CA THR A 163 -18.38 22.29 52.97
C THR A 163 -17.28 23.03 52.18
N LYS A 164 -16.63 24.04 52.78
CA LYS A 164 -15.51 24.75 52.12
C LYS A 164 -14.37 23.80 51.70
N GLU A 165 -14.08 22.79 52.52
CA GLU A 165 -13.08 21.77 52.21
C GLU A 165 -13.47 20.91 51.01
N GLN A 166 -14.77 20.59 50.86
CA GLN A 166 -15.28 19.88 49.69
C GLN A 166 -15.20 20.78 48.45
N PHE A 167 -15.54 22.07 48.57
CA PHE A 167 -15.45 23.05 47.49
C PHE A 167 -14.02 23.21 46.94
N HIS A 168 -13.01 23.26 47.82
CA HIS A 168 -11.60 23.35 47.39
C HIS A 168 -11.07 22.08 46.71
N LYS A 169 -11.71 20.94 46.91
CA LYS A 169 -11.37 19.67 46.24
C LYS A 169 -12.11 19.47 44.91
N MET A 170 -13.18 20.22 44.66
CA MET A 170 -13.88 20.20 43.38
C MET A 170 -12.98 20.72 42.26
N SER A 171 -13.07 20.07 41.10
CA SER A 171 -12.45 20.53 39.86
C SER A 171 -13.06 21.85 39.38
N TYR A 172 -12.38 22.51 38.45
CA TYR A 172 -12.86 23.77 37.88
C TYR A 172 -14.25 23.62 37.24
N SER A 173 -14.50 22.53 36.53
CA SER A 173 -15.79 22.27 35.87
C SER A 173 -16.94 22.12 36.88
N GLU A 174 -16.72 21.38 37.96
CA GLU A 174 -17.72 21.18 39.01
C GLU A 174 -18.01 22.48 39.77
N ARG A 175 -17.00 23.35 39.93
CA ARG A 175 -17.17 24.69 40.49
C ARG A 175 -18.00 25.61 39.59
N VAL A 176 -17.83 25.51 38.27
CA VAL A 176 -18.65 26.27 37.30
C VAL A 176 -20.10 25.78 37.31
N GLU A 177 -20.34 24.48 37.39
CA GLU A 177 -21.68 23.93 37.55
C GLU A 177 -22.35 24.40 38.85
N LEU A 178 -21.60 24.43 39.97
CA LEU A 178 -22.11 24.95 41.23
C LEU A 178 -22.42 26.46 41.15
N TYR A 179 -21.58 27.24 40.46
CA TYR A 179 -21.85 28.66 40.20
C TYR A 179 -23.14 28.86 39.40
N ASN A 180 -23.39 28.02 38.39
CA ASN A 180 -24.58 28.14 37.54
C ASN A 180 -25.86 27.63 38.22
N ALA A 181 -25.77 26.54 38.98
CA ALA A 181 -26.91 25.90 39.62
C ALA A 181 -27.27 26.53 40.98
N GLN A 182 -26.27 26.96 41.75
CA GLN A 182 -26.42 27.53 43.10
C GLN A 182 -25.45 28.71 43.34
N PRO A 183 -25.66 29.87 42.68
CA PRO A 183 -24.74 31.01 42.74
C PRO A 183 -24.47 31.54 44.16
N GLU A 184 -25.47 31.50 45.04
CA GLU A 184 -25.36 32.01 46.40
C GLU A 184 -24.54 31.08 47.31
N VAL A 185 -24.62 29.76 47.09
CA VAL A 185 -23.78 28.78 47.80
C VAL A 185 -22.33 28.92 47.34
N TYR A 186 -22.11 29.09 46.04
CA TYR A 186 -20.78 29.34 45.49
C TYR A 186 -20.12 30.58 46.12
N LYS A 187 -20.82 31.72 46.19
CA LYS A 187 -20.30 32.96 46.79
C LYS A 187 -19.91 32.78 48.26
N GLN A 188 -20.71 32.07 49.05
CA GLN A 188 -20.42 31.81 50.47
C GLN A 188 -19.19 30.91 50.68
N LEU A 189 -18.89 30.03 49.72
CA LEU A 189 -17.74 29.12 49.77
C LEU A 189 -16.46 29.75 49.21
N THR A 190 -16.57 30.86 48.46
CA THR A 190 -15.43 31.63 47.95
C THR A 190 -14.95 32.77 48.85
N GLN A 191 -15.73 33.20 49.86
CA GLN A 191 -15.30 34.15 50.89
C GLN A 191 -14.43 33.46 51.95
#